data_AF-A0A1V4RFZ3-F1
#
_entry.id   AF-A0A1V4RFZ3-F1
#
_cell.length_a   1.000
_cell.length_b   1.000
_cell.length_c   1.000
_cell.angle_alpha   90.00
_cell.angle_beta   90.00
_cell.angle_gamma   90.00
#
_symmetry.space_group_name_H-M   'P 1'
#
loop_
_entity.id
_entity.type
_entity.pdbx_description
1 polymer ?
#
loop_
_entity_poly.entity_id
_entity_poly.type
_entity_poly.pdbx_seq_one_letter_code
_entity_poly.pdbx_strand_id
1 'polypeptide(L)' 'MRTAERGGYILNPDSKRVEKVVGLMTMNFTATGRYFCPCKQSHPLNTETDELCPCEGMQEEIKTNGKCFCRLFYKKI' A
#
# COMPACT_ATOMS: atom_id res chain seq x y z
N MET A 1 -2.44 -5.38 10.90
CA MET A 1 -2.89 -4.98 9.54
C MET A 1 -4.17 -5.74 9.23
N ARG A 2 -5.34 -5.18 9.60
CA ARG A 2 -6.63 -5.87 9.71
C ARG A 2 -7.57 -5.47 8.56
N THR A 3 -7.02 -5.30 7.35
CA THR A 3 -7.67 -4.53 6.27
C THR A 3 -7.97 -5.34 5.00
N ALA A 4 -7.33 -6.49 4.77
CA ALA A 4 -7.63 -7.31 3.60
C ALA A 4 -9.01 -7.99 3.71
N GLU A 5 -9.31 -8.62 4.85
CA GLU A 5 -10.53 -9.41 5.02
C GLU A 5 -11.82 -8.57 5.07
N ARG A 6 -11.76 -7.33 5.56
CA ARG A 6 -12.93 -6.45 5.68
C ARG A 6 -13.26 -5.65 4.41
N GLY A 7 -12.32 -5.54 3.47
CA GLY A 7 -12.46 -4.68 2.29
C GLY A 7 -12.74 -5.39 0.97
N GLY A 8 -12.83 -6.73 0.95
CA GLY A 8 -12.97 -7.47 -0.31
C GLY A 8 -11.71 -7.42 -1.17
N TYR A 9 -10.53 -7.28 -0.56
CA TYR A 9 -9.25 -7.29 -1.25
C TYR A 9 -8.38 -8.44 -0.76
N ILE A 10 -7.58 -9.01 -1.65
CA ILE A 10 -6.56 -10.02 -1.32
C ILE A 10 -5.17 -9.42 -1.46
N LEU A 11 -4.20 -9.95 -0.72
CA LEU A 11 -2.79 -9.63 -0.93
C LEU A 11 -2.30 -10.22 -2.25
N ASN A 12 -1.26 -9.64 -2.81
CA ASN A 12 -0.56 -10.21 -3.95
C ASN A 12 -0.06 -11.63 -3.62
N PRO A 13 -0.33 -12.65 -4.48
CA PRO A 13 0.15 -14.01 -4.25
C PRO A 13 1.68 -14.15 -4.30
N ASP A 14 2.38 -13.20 -4.93
CA ASP A 14 3.84 -13.12 -4.88
C ASP A 14 4.31 -12.56 -3.53
N SER A 15 4.72 -13.46 -2.63
CA SER A 15 5.20 -13.11 -1.28
C SER A 15 6.40 -12.18 -1.31
N LYS A 16 7.33 -12.33 -2.27
CA LYS A 16 8.50 -11.44 -2.39
C LYS A 16 8.07 -10.02 -2.70
N ARG A 17 7.02 -9.84 -3.52
CA ARG A 17 6.45 -8.52 -3.77
C ARG A 17 5.79 -7.94 -2.53
N VAL A 18 5.04 -8.76 -1.79
CA VAL A 18 4.41 -8.33 -0.51
C VAL A 18 5.47 -7.86 0.48
N GLU A 19 6.48 -8.69 0.74
CA GLU A 19 7.59 -8.40 1.66
C GLU A 19 8.32 -7.11 1.27
N LYS A 20 8.61 -6.91 -0.02
CA LYS A 20 9.24 -5.68 -0.49
C LYS A 20 8.41 -4.44 -0.19
N VAL A 21 7.11 -4.46 -0.51
CA VAL A 21 6.24 -3.28 -0.32
C VAL A 21 6.01 -3.01 1.17
N VAL A 22 5.74 -4.05 1.96
CA VAL A 22 5.56 -3.94 3.42
C VAL A 22 6.85 -3.50 4.10
N GLY A 23 8.02 -3.99 3.64
CA GLY A 23 9.33 -3.57 4.14
C GLY A 23 9.57 -2.07 3.95
N LEU A 24 9.28 -1.54 2.76
CA LEU A 24 9.35 -0.09 2.49
C LEU A 24 8.44 0.71 3.42
N MET A 25 7.18 0.27 3.58
CA MET A 25 6.24 0.90 4.51
C MET A 25 6.71 0.83 5.96
N THR A 26 7.38 -0.25 6.35
CA THR A 26 7.90 -0.47 7.72
C THR A 26 9.08 0.45 8.01
N MET A 27 9.95 0.71 7.04
CA MET A 27 11.00 1.72 7.20
C MET A 27 10.42 3.10 7.47
N ASN A 28 9.40 3.51 6.70
CA ASN A 28 8.69 4.77 6.93
C ASN A 28 8.02 4.81 8.31
N PHE A 29 7.37 3.71 8.71
CA PHE A 29 6.74 3.60 10.01
C PHE A 29 7.75 3.73 11.16
N THR A 30 8.93 3.12 11.01
CA THR A 30 9.99 3.22 12.03
C THR A 30 10.48 4.66 12.19
N ALA A 31 10.51 5.44 11.09
CA ALA A 31 10.95 6.83 11.13
C ALA A 31 9.86 7.83 11.56
N THR A 32 8.58 7.54 11.28
CA THR A 32 7.49 8.53 11.37
C THR A 32 6.28 8.10 12.21
N GLY A 33 6.22 6.82 12.59
CA GLY A 33 5.06 6.21 13.25
C GLY A 33 3.86 5.96 12.32
N ARG A 34 3.99 6.18 11.00
CA ARG A 34 2.91 5.98 10.02
C ARG A 34 3.36 5.20 8.79
N TYR A 35 2.44 4.43 8.21
CA TYR A 35 2.70 3.66 7.00
C TYR A 35 2.40 4.51 5.76
N PHE A 36 3.43 5.14 5.20
CA PHE A 36 3.31 5.88 3.93
C PHE A 36 3.34 4.93 2.73
N CYS A 37 2.52 5.24 1.72
CA CYS A 37 2.41 4.50 0.47
C CYS A 37 3.72 4.59 -0.31
N PRO A 38 4.45 3.49 -0.52
CA PRO A 38 5.81 3.57 -1.06
C PRO A 38 5.86 3.94 -2.54
N CYS A 39 4.73 3.85 -3.25
CA CYS A 39 4.61 4.28 -4.64
C CYS A 39 4.06 5.71 -4.83
N LYS A 40 3.67 6.41 -3.76
CA LYS A 40 3.12 7.77 -3.81
C LYS A 40 3.76 8.72 -2.78
N GLN A 41 4.99 8.41 -2.37
CA GLN A 41 5.77 9.21 -1.44
C GLN A 41 6.89 9.96 -2.17
N SER A 42 7.29 11.08 -1.61
CA SER A 42 8.44 11.87 -2.03
C SER A 42 9.75 11.20 -1.57
N HIS A 43 10.89 11.64 -2.13
CA HIS A 43 12.23 11.32 -1.61
C HIS A 43 13.03 12.62 -1.48
N PRO A 44 13.30 13.11 -0.25
CA PRO A 44 12.94 12.52 1.06
C PRO A 44 11.43 12.51 1.36
N LEU A 45 11.00 11.68 2.32
CA LEU A 45 9.60 11.54 2.75
C LEU A 45 9.08 12.86 3.36
N ASN A 46 7.91 13.32 2.94
CA ASN A 46 7.21 14.47 3.49
C ASN A 46 5.95 14.04 4.25
N THR A 47 5.97 14.16 5.59
CA THR A 47 4.88 13.67 6.44
C THR A 47 3.59 14.49 6.38
N GLU A 48 3.63 15.68 5.77
CA GLU A 48 2.49 16.58 5.62
C GLU A 48 1.72 16.32 4.31
N THR A 49 2.43 15.90 3.25
CA THR A 49 1.85 15.80 1.90
C THR A 49 1.83 14.39 1.32
N ASP A 50 2.70 13.49 1.78
CA ASP A 50 2.79 12.15 1.20
C ASP A 50 1.63 11.26 1.67
N GLU A 51 1.16 10.38 0.79
CA GLU A 51 -0.03 9.58 1.06
C GLU A 51 0.24 8.43 2.04
N LEU A 52 -0.68 8.22 2.99
CA LEU A 52 -0.71 7.02 3.83
C LEU A 52 -1.18 5.79 3.05
N CYS A 53 -0.89 4.59 3.55
CA CYS A 53 -1.43 3.34 3.04
C CYS A 53 -2.55 2.82 3.97
N PRO A 54 -3.74 2.47 3.47
CA PRO A 54 -4.18 2.54 2.07
C PRO A 54 -4.31 3.99 1.56
N CYS A 55 -3.85 4.22 0.33
CA CYS A 55 -3.89 5.54 -0.31
C CYS A 55 -5.26 5.82 -0.95
N GLU A 56 -5.57 7.09 -1.22
CA GLU A 56 -6.88 7.50 -1.75
C GLU A 56 -7.16 6.81 -3.10
N GLY A 57 -6.14 6.76 -3.97
CA GLY A 57 -6.25 6.12 -5.29
C GLY A 57 -6.41 4.59 -5.26
N MET A 58 -6.20 3.92 -4.12
CA MET A 58 -6.17 2.45 -4.06
C MET A 58 -7.46 1.80 -4.58
N GLN A 59 -8.62 2.34 -4.18
CA GLN A 59 -9.91 1.74 -4.55
C GLN A 59 -10.16 1.84 -6.05
N GLU A 60 -9.92 3.00 -6.65
CA GLU A 60 -10.11 3.23 -8.09
C GLU A 60 -9.08 2.42 -8.90
N GLU A 61 -7.82 2.37 -8.45
CA GLU A 61 -6.79 1.53 -9.08
C GLU A 61 -7.20 0.05 -9.08
N ILE A 62 -7.73 -0.47 -7.97
CA ILE A 62 -8.21 -1.85 -7.89
C ILE A 62 -9.46 -2.08 -8.74
N LYS A 63 -10.39 -1.12 -8.77
CA LYS A 63 -11.61 -1.21 -9.58
C LYS A 63 -11.29 -1.27 -11.07
N THR A 64 -10.35 -0.45 -11.53
CA THR A 64 -10.00 -0.29 -12.94
C THR A 64 -8.96 -1.32 -13.40
N ASN A 65 -7.96 -1.64 -12.58
CA ASN A 65 -6.83 -2.50 -12.96
C ASN A 65 -6.83 -3.89 -12.28
N GLY A 66 -7.82 -4.16 -11.43
CA GLY A 66 -7.87 -5.37 -10.59
C GLY A 66 -6.86 -5.39 -9.44
N LYS A 67 -6.02 -4.36 -9.30
CA LYS A 67 -4.95 -4.25 -8.30
C LYS A 67 -4.55 -2.79 -8.06
N CYS A 68 -4.04 -2.48 -6.88
CA CYS A 68 -3.41 -1.17 -6.64
C CYS A 68 -2.09 -1.06 -7.39
N PHE A 69 -1.62 0.17 -7.64
CA PHE A 69 -0.41 0.45 -8.41
C PHE A 69 0.84 -0.21 -7.80
N CYS A 70 0.95 -0.13 -6.46
CA CYS A 70 2.01 -0.80 -5.71
C CYS A 70 1.96 -2.35 -5.81
N ARG A 71 0.88 -2.94 -6.36
CA ARG A 71 0.66 -4.40 -6.44
C ARG A 71 0.73 -5.09 -5.07
N LEU A 72 0.21 -4.42 -4.03
CA LEU A 72 0.05 -5.02 -2.70
C LEU A 72 -1.34 -5.65 -2.55
N PHE A 73 -2.37 -4.93 -2.98
CA PHE A 73 -3.77 -5.35 -2.88
C PHE A 73 -4.36 -5.61 -4.26
N TYR A 74 -5.19 -6.65 -4.35
CA TYR A 74 -5.89 -7.11 -5.53
C TYR A 74 -7.39 -7.25 -5.23
N LYS A 75 -8.22 -7.12 -6.26
CA LYS A 75 -9.66 -7.38 -6.16
C LYS A 75 -9.87 -8.85 -5.77
N LYS A 76 -10.69 -9.11 -4.76
CA LYS A 76 -11.17 -10.47 -4.49
C LYS A 76 -12.13 -10.88 -5.61
N ILE A 77 -11.83 -12.00 -6.26
CA ILE A 77 -12.69 -12.62 -7.28
C ILE A 77 -13.78 -13.42 -6.56
#